data_AF-A0A848MUK4-F1
#
_entry.id   AF-A0A848MUK4-F1
#
_cell.length_a   1.000
_cell.length_b   1.000
_cell.length_c   1.000
_cell.angle_alpha   90.00
_cell.angle_beta   90.00
_cell.angle_gamma   90.00
#
_symmetry.space_group_name_H-M   'P 1'
#
loop_
_entity.id
_entity.type
_entity.pdbx_description
1 polymer ?
#
loop_
_entity_poly.entity_id
_entity_poly.type
_entity_poly.pdbx_seq_one_letter_code
_entity_poly.pdbx_strand_id
1 'polypeptide(L)'
;MKKFEYRHVFTKEYNFYLEKANELLNTISFDLSKDIIDLSYQDIICYFQSNYNIHFAFFEANPLEFPENNSWEVDKVENDQSWIKYKNLISNASFEFLDNEIVERISGITIPHGDRTLIFINQDRPFRRIIFTILHELCHYYFHIRNNSKALIFTSLNSEQLEGKYSDELIPFENEANIIGSILFCPTEKLEHMLLCSYNFKDMCRYTQMSESAMHNRLLNYFKHILHLNNQNALNFVLKIRNGQSQIYGPINYKISAKLQNQEKASTNLYSTNIICEICHFKPNEIGSKFCPICASKKTKLYNTLSYLKKEKVMKYSIVKTNSQGTPLDCPKCGTDNLEDNFNYCPYCALFIHNMCLGSNDNRFIETSNFGDYEEKSIYEQASSACGEYLDGGYRYCPKCGNETSFLRQKLLKNWEEELSALEASKKEKDLFVIEEDIDIPNEDLPF
;
A
#
# COMPACT_ATOMS: atom_id res chain seq x y z
N MET A 1 38.91 11.44 4.95
CA MET A 1 38.22 10.18 4.59
C MET A 1 37.02 10.51 3.73
N LYS A 2 36.90 9.97 2.51
CA LYS A 2 35.66 10.11 1.73
C LYS A 2 34.55 9.34 2.48
N LYS A 3 33.62 10.05 3.12
CA LYS A 3 32.40 9.49 3.72
C LYS A 3 31.56 8.88 2.60
N PHE A 4 31.72 7.58 2.33
CA PHE A 4 30.77 6.84 1.53
C PHE A 4 29.63 6.43 2.46
N GLU A 5 28.55 7.23 2.51
CA GLU A 5 27.30 6.87 3.22
C GLU A 5 26.63 5.62 2.63
N TYR A 6 27.04 5.18 1.44
CA TYR A 6 26.51 3.99 0.79
C TYR A 6 27.65 3.04 0.42
N ARG A 7 27.77 1.92 1.15
CA ARG A 7 28.70 0.84 0.82
C ARG A 7 28.07 -0.14 -0.16
N HIS A 8 28.91 -0.80 -0.95
CA HIS A 8 28.46 -1.83 -1.87
C HIS A 8 27.92 -3.03 -1.07
N VAL A 9 26.63 -3.33 -1.19
CA VAL A 9 26.00 -4.51 -0.60
C VAL A 9 25.84 -5.62 -1.65
N PHE A 10 26.05 -6.88 -1.25
CA PHE A 10 25.87 -8.01 -2.15
C PHE A 10 24.38 -8.34 -2.34
N THR A 11 24.01 -8.86 -3.51
CA THR A 11 22.59 -9.17 -3.81
C THR A 11 21.95 -10.11 -2.80
N LYS A 12 22.70 -11.07 -2.25
CA LYS A 12 22.17 -11.98 -1.22
C LYS A 12 21.77 -11.24 0.06
N GLU A 13 22.62 -10.33 0.53
CA GLU A 13 22.34 -9.48 1.71
C GLU A 13 21.20 -8.50 1.43
N TYR A 14 21.23 -7.86 0.25
CA TYR A 14 20.16 -6.95 -0.16
C TYR A 14 18.79 -7.65 -0.16
N ASN A 15 18.72 -8.87 -0.71
CA ASN A 15 17.47 -9.64 -0.75
C ASN A 15 16.98 -10.01 0.64
N PHE A 16 17.88 -10.34 1.56
CA PHE A 16 17.53 -10.58 2.96
C PHE A 16 16.94 -9.33 3.63
N TYR A 17 17.54 -8.15 3.43
CA TYR A 17 17.01 -6.90 3.96
C TYR A 17 15.68 -6.51 3.28
N LEU A 18 15.53 -6.78 1.98
CA LEU A 18 14.29 -6.57 1.24
C LEU A 18 13.14 -7.41 1.79
N GLU A 19 13.39 -8.67 2.13
CA GLU A 19 12.39 -9.56 2.75
C GLU A 19 11.90 -9.00 4.09
N LYS A 20 12.83 -8.63 4.97
CA LYS A 20 12.51 -7.99 6.27
C LYS A 20 11.72 -6.70 6.10
N ALA A 21 12.10 -5.85 5.14
CA ALA A 21 11.40 -4.61 4.85
C ALA A 21 9.96 -4.87 4.39
N ASN A 22 9.77 -5.85 3.50
CA ASN A 22 8.44 -6.20 2.98
C ASN A 22 7.55 -6.84 4.05
N GLU A 23 8.09 -7.67 4.95
CA GLU A 23 7.34 -8.21 6.10
C GLU A 23 6.83 -7.08 7.01
N LEU A 24 7.68 -6.09 7.31
CA LEU A 24 7.30 -4.92 8.09
C LEU A 24 6.23 -4.08 7.35
N LEU A 25 6.42 -3.81 6.06
CA LEU A 25 5.44 -3.08 5.24
C LEU A 25 4.08 -3.78 5.18
N ASN A 26 4.04 -5.11 5.05
CA ASN A 26 2.80 -5.88 5.11
C ASN A 26 2.10 -5.75 6.47
N THR A 27 2.87 -5.78 7.55
CA THR A 27 2.34 -5.60 8.92
C THR A 27 1.71 -4.20 9.06
N ILE A 28 2.41 -3.16 8.62
CA ILE A 28 1.92 -1.77 8.67
C ILE A 28 0.70 -1.58 7.77
N SER A 29 0.75 -2.13 6.57
CA SER A 29 -0.35 -2.10 5.60
C SER A 29 -1.63 -2.72 6.16
N PHE A 30 -1.52 -3.86 6.85
CA PHE A 30 -2.61 -4.52 7.52
C PHE A 30 -3.17 -3.68 8.69
N ASP A 31 -2.30 -3.19 9.57
CA ASP A 31 -2.71 -2.39 10.74
C ASP A 31 -3.47 -1.11 10.34
N LEU A 32 -2.96 -0.41 9.33
CA LEU A 32 -3.55 0.83 8.83
C LEU A 32 -4.66 0.63 7.80
N SER A 33 -4.96 -0.63 7.41
CA SER A 33 -5.89 -0.95 6.32
C SER A 33 -5.62 -0.15 5.03
N LYS A 34 -4.34 -0.01 4.68
CA LYS A 34 -3.84 0.84 3.58
C LYS A 34 -2.88 0.05 2.70
N ASP A 35 -3.07 0.08 1.38
CA ASP A 35 -2.17 -0.64 0.45
C ASP A 35 -0.72 -0.13 0.55
N ILE A 36 0.25 -1.02 0.37
CA ILE A 36 1.69 -0.69 0.44
C ILE A 36 2.08 0.46 -0.51
N ILE A 37 1.46 0.50 -1.70
CA ILE A 37 1.69 1.57 -2.68
C ILE A 37 1.30 2.96 -2.16
N ASP A 38 0.36 3.05 -1.21
CA ASP A 38 -0.10 4.32 -0.67
C ASP A 38 0.60 4.74 0.62
N LEU A 39 1.38 3.84 1.25
CA LEU A 39 2.07 4.13 2.50
C LEU A 39 3.07 5.28 2.32
N SER A 40 2.89 6.36 3.07
CA SER A 40 3.81 7.48 3.20
C SER A 40 4.77 7.26 4.37
N TYR A 41 5.84 8.06 4.45
CA TYR A 41 6.71 8.01 5.63
C TYR A 41 5.98 8.40 6.92
N GLN A 42 4.96 9.26 6.84
CA GLN A 42 4.11 9.57 8.00
C GLN A 42 3.34 8.35 8.47
N ASP A 43 2.78 7.54 7.57
CA ASP A 43 2.06 6.32 7.97
C ASP A 43 3.00 5.37 8.74
N ILE A 44 4.25 5.23 8.27
CA ILE A 44 5.27 4.43 8.97
C ILE A 44 5.54 5.01 10.36
N ILE A 45 5.80 6.32 10.47
CA ILE A 45 6.08 6.97 11.77
C ILE A 45 4.89 6.82 12.72
N CYS A 46 3.67 7.08 12.26
CA CYS A 46 2.45 6.97 13.05
C CYS A 46 2.20 5.54 13.55
N TYR A 47 2.42 4.52 12.70
CA TYR A 47 2.36 3.12 13.12
C TYR A 47 3.32 2.85 14.29
N PHE A 48 4.55 3.34 14.19
CA PHE A 48 5.54 3.12 15.25
C PHE A 48 5.19 3.85 16.56
N GLN A 49 4.71 5.09 16.48
CA GLN A 49 4.27 5.86 17.65
C GLN A 49 3.04 5.23 18.34
N SER A 50 2.16 4.58 17.57
CA SER A 50 0.91 4.01 18.10
C SER A 50 1.11 2.62 18.69
N ASN A 51 2.08 1.85 18.18
CA ASN A 51 2.25 0.44 18.52
C ASN A 51 3.43 0.16 19.46
N TYR A 52 4.30 1.14 19.71
CA TYR A 52 5.51 0.93 20.50
C TYR A 52 5.76 2.08 21.48
N ASN A 53 6.40 1.76 22.61
CA ASN A 53 6.82 2.75 23.62
C ASN A 53 8.10 3.47 23.18
N ILE A 54 7.98 4.28 22.12
CA ILE A 54 9.07 5.08 21.54
C ILE A 54 8.79 6.55 21.86
N HIS A 55 9.82 7.24 22.31
CA HIS A 55 9.80 8.68 22.45
C HIS A 55 10.84 9.34 21.57
N PHE A 56 10.41 10.40 20.90
CA PHE A 56 11.28 11.17 20.04
C PHE A 56 11.72 12.46 20.72
N ALA A 57 12.99 12.78 20.59
CA ALA A 57 13.56 14.05 21.01
C ALA A 57 14.27 14.70 19.81
N PHE A 58 13.92 15.93 19.48
CA PHE A 58 14.71 16.72 18.54
C PHE A 58 15.86 17.39 19.28
N PHE A 59 16.99 17.53 18.60
CA PHE A 59 18.13 18.26 19.16
C PHE A 59 18.85 19.11 18.11
N GLU A 60 19.53 20.15 18.58
CA GLU A 60 20.46 20.99 17.81
C GLU A 60 21.50 21.62 18.74
N ALA A 61 22.47 22.32 18.16
CA ALA A 61 23.53 22.95 18.93
C ALA A 61 22.99 24.09 19.78
N ASN A 62 23.54 24.25 20.99
CA ASN A 62 23.16 25.36 21.84
C ASN A 62 23.56 26.69 21.15
N PRO A 63 22.61 27.61 20.88
CA PRO A 63 22.91 28.87 20.21
C PRO A 63 23.89 29.75 21.00
N LEU A 64 24.03 29.52 22.32
CA LEU A 64 25.00 30.21 23.17
C LEU A 64 26.46 29.81 22.91
N GLU A 65 26.71 28.68 22.24
CA GLU A 65 28.06 28.24 21.88
C GLU A 65 28.64 29.04 20.71
N PHE A 66 27.80 29.82 20.01
CA PHE A 66 28.19 30.67 18.88
C PHE A 66 27.87 32.14 19.15
N PRO A 67 28.62 32.84 20.02
CA PRO A 67 28.40 34.25 20.31
C PRO A 67 28.87 35.12 19.13
N GLU A 68 28.12 35.16 18.04
CA GLU A 68 28.35 36.12 16.95
C GLU A 68 27.82 37.52 17.27
N ASN A 69 27.10 37.71 18.38
CA ASN A 69 26.69 39.03 18.86
C ASN A 69 27.09 39.21 20.32
N ASN A 70 27.95 40.20 20.57
CA ASN A 70 28.36 40.69 21.90
C ASN A 70 27.17 41.34 22.65
N SER A 71 26.14 40.57 23.01
CA SER A 71 25.11 41.00 23.96
C SER A 71 25.32 40.23 25.27
N TRP A 72 25.79 40.96 26.28
CA TRP A 72 26.11 40.49 27.63
C TRP A 72 24.90 40.09 28.50
N GLU A 73 23.79 39.69 27.88
CA GLU A 73 22.62 39.16 28.57
C GLU A 73 21.95 38.16 27.64
N VAL A 74 22.38 36.90 27.69
CA VAL A 74 21.53 35.82 27.19
C VAL A 74 21.16 34.99 28.40
N ASP A 75 19.94 35.22 28.88
CA ASP A 75 19.27 34.38 29.84
C ASP A 75 19.35 32.92 29.37
N LYS A 76 19.47 31.98 30.31
CA LYS A 76 19.55 30.55 30.03
C LYS A 76 18.51 30.17 28.99
N VAL A 77 18.95 29.60 27.87
CA VAL A 77 18.02 29.04 26.89
C VAL A 77 17.46 27.77 27.50
N GLU A 78 16.15 27.74 27.73
CA GLU A 78 15.47 26.57 28.28
C GLU A 78 15.15 25.55 27.17
N ASN A 79 15.25 24.28 27.52
CA ASN A 79 14.83 23.19 26.65
C ASN A 79 13.31 23.15 26.61
N ASP A 80 12.70 23.70 25.55
CA ASP A 80 11.25 23.73 25.40
C ASP A 80 10.80 23.40 23.96
N GLN A 81 9.52 23.02 23.82
CA GLN A 81 8.93 22.58 22.54
C GLN A 81 8.83 23.70 21.48
N SER A 82 9.03 24.97 21.86
CA SER A 82 9.01 26.11 20.93
C SER A 82 10.10 25.97 19.87
N TRP A 83 11.25 25.39 20.21
CA TRP A 83 12.40 25.17 19.34
C TRP A 83 12.22 24.05 18.30
N ILE A 84 11.21 23.20 18.43
CA ILE A 84 10.98 22.12 17.48
C ILE A 84 10.55 22.70 16.12
N LYS A 85 11.39 22.55 15.10
CA LYS A 85 11.13 23.03 13.73
C LYS A 85 10.08 22.17 13.01
N TYR A 86 9.98 20.89 13.36
CA TYR A 86 9.20 19.88 12.65
C TYR A 86 8.07 19.27 13.48
N LYS A 87 7.31 20.10 14.20
CA LYS A 87 6.23 19.68 15.12
C LYS A 87 5.17 18.78 14.47
N ASN A 88 4.92 18.99 13.18
CA ASN A 88 3.93 18.21 12.42
C ASN A 88 4.45 16.84 11.97
N LEU A 89 5.76 16.58 12.07
CA LEU A 89 6.35 15.31 11.65
C LEU A 89 6.19 14.22 12.72
N ILE A 90 6.32 14.62 13.99
CA ILE A 90 6.25 13.72 15.15
C ILE A 90 5.44 14.41 16.24
N SER A 91 4.35 13.77 16.65
CA SER A 91 3.54 14.23 17.78
C SER A 91 4.26 13.98 19.12
N ASN A 92 4.09 14.92 20.07
CA ASN A 92 4.60 14.80 21.44
C ASN A 92 6.14 14.63 21.57
N ALA A 93 6.90 15.11 20.59
CA ALA A 93 8.36 15.12 20.70
C ALA A 93 8.83 16.10 21.79
N SER A 94 9.92 15.77 22.46
CA SER A 94 10.67 16.71 23.30
C SER A 94 11.78 17.39 22.50
N PHE A 95 12.43 18.37 23.12
CA PHE A 95 13.54 19.09 22.52
C PHE A 95 14.67 19.25 23.54
N GLU A 96 15.92 19.12 23.08
CA GLU A 96 17.12 19.29 23.89
C GLU A 96 18.24 19.98 23.09
N PHE A 97 18.88 20.98 23.69
CA PHE A 97 20.18 21.46 23.20
C PHE A 97 21.30 20.51 23.59
N LEU A 98 22.18 20.21 22.64
CA LEU A 98 23.39 19.40 22.85
C LEU A 98 24.64 20.18 22.45
N ASP A 99 25.79 19.73 22.95
CA ASP A 99 27.11 20.25 22.59
C ASP A 99 27.34 20.16 21.07
N ASN A 100 27.88 21.22 20.47
CA ASN A 100 28.09 21.29 19.03
C ASN A 100 28.92 20.12 18.46
N GLU A 101 29.90 19.58 19.21
CA GLU A 101 30.68 18.43 18.75
C GLU A 101 29.81 17.18 18.52
N ILE A 102 28.78 16.99 19.36
CA ILE A 102 27.80 15.90 19.25
C ILE A 102 26.92 16.15 18.01
N VAL A 103 26.43 17.38 17.87
CA VAL A 103 25.51 17.79 16.80
C VAL A 103 26.14 17.64 15.42
N GLU A 104 27.40 18.02 15.27
CA GLU A 104 28.12 17.88 14.00
C GLU A 104 28.31 16.42 13.58
N ARG A 105 28.48 15.50 14.54
CA ARG A 105 28.79 14.08 14.29
C ARG A 105 27.56 13.21 14.08
N ILE A 106 26.45 13.51 14.76
CA ILE A 106 25.30 12.62 14.85
C ILE A 106 24.10 13.18 14.08
N SER A 107 23.53 12.36 13.20
CA SER A 107 22.25 12.68 12.53
C SER A 107 21.05 12.24 13.37
N GLY A 108 21.18 11.10 14.03
CA GLY A 108 20.21 10.58 14.98
C GLY A 108 20.83 9.42 15.75
N ILE A 109 20.19 9.02 16.84
CA ILE A 109 20.61 7.88 17.64
C ILE A 109 19.42 7.27 18.38
N THR A 110 19.40 5.95 18.43
CA THR A 110 18.42 5.18 19.20
C THR A 110 19.04 4.66 20.49
N ILE A 111 18.40 4.96 21.63
CA ILE A 111 18.87 4.61 22.97
C ILE A 111 17.76 3.85 23.71
N PRO A 112 17.94 2.55 24.02
CA PRO A 112 17.01 1.83 24.88
C PRO A 112 17.10 2.32 26.34
N HIS A 113 15.97 2.58 26.97
CA HIS A 113 15.87 3.04 28.36
C HIS A 113 14.73 2.34 29.11
N GLY A 114 15.03 1.18 29.72
CA GLY A 114 14.03 0.37 30.41
C GLY A 114 13.04 -0.24 29.42
N ASP A 115 11.75 0.03 29.63
CA ASP A 115 10.64 -0.40 28.75
C ASP A 115 10.35 0.60 27.61
N ARG A 116 11.08 1.71 27.58
CA ARG A 116 10.95 2.79 26.61
C ARG A 116 12.20 2.86 25.72
N THR A 117 12.03 3.28 24.48
CA THR A 117 13.15 3.63 23.59
C THR A 117 13.13 5.12 23.30
N LEU A 118 14.28 5.78 23.46
CA LEU A 118 14.48 7.17 23.06
C LEU A 118 15.11 7.22 21.66
N ILE A 119 14.54 8.01 20.76
CA ILE A 119 15.10 8.29 19.43
C ILE A 119 15.39 9.79 19.36
N PHE A 120 16.68 10.12 19.34
CA PHE A 120 17.16 11.49 19.18
C PHE A 120 17.37 11.79 17.70
N ILE A 121 16.85 12.93 17.24
CA ILE A 121 16.92 13.36 15.84
C ILE A 121 17.51 14.76 15.75
N ASN A 122 18.59 14.89 14.98
CA ASN A 122 19.22 16.18 14.73
C ASN A 122 18.35 17.01 13.78
N GLN A 123 17.74 18.08 14.28
CA GLN A 123 16.86 18.95 13.48
C GLN A 123 17.60 20.05 12.71
N ASP A 124 18.92 20.14 12.82
CA ASP A 124 19.77 21.01 11.98
C ASP A 124 20.01 20.42 10.58
N ARG A 125 19.50 19.21 10.31
CA ARG A 125 19.63 18.56 9.02
C ARG A 125 18.50 18.98 8.07
N PRO A 126 18.73 18.97 6.74
CA PRO A 126 17.65 19.24 5.79
C PRO A 126 16.44 18.31 6.01
N PHE A 127 15.22 18.81 5.84
CA PHE A 127 13.98 18.08 6.15
C PHE A 127 13.94 16.64 5.58
N ARG A 128 14.36 16.45 4.32
CA ARG A 128 14.41 15.11 3.68
C ARG A 128 15.39 14.16 4.35
N ARG A 129 16.48 14.68 4.92
CA ARG A 129 17.45 13.92 5.70
C ARG A 129 16.87 13.52 7.06
N ILE A 130 16.15 14.43 7.71
CA ILE A 130 15.46 14.15 8.97
C ILE A 130 14.49 12.98 8.82
N ILE A 131 13.65 12.98 7.77
CA ILE A 131 12.73 11.87 7.49
C ILE A 131 13.50 10.55 7.35
N PHE A 132 14.57 10.54 6.55
CA PHE A 132 15.37 9.33 6.35
C PHE A 132 16.01 8.85 7.67
N THR A 133 16.54 9.76 8.47
CA THR A 133 17.11 9.43 9.79
C THR A 133 16.05 8.83 10.70
N ILE A 134 14.84 9.39 10.78
CA ILE A 134 13.75 8.79 11.57
C ILE A 134 13.47 7.35 11.12
N LEU A 135 13.31 7.12 9.82
CA LEU A 135 13.05 5.78 9.29
C LEU A 135 14.22 4.81 9.56
N HIS A 136 15.46 5.30 9.49
CA HIS A 136 16.67 4.55 9.81
C HIS A 136 16.71 4.15 11.30
N GLU A 137 16.48 5.09 12.22
CA GLU A 137 16.43 4.82 13.66
C GLU A 137 15.29 3.86 14.03
N LEU A 138 14.13 3.99 13.38
CA LEU A 138 13.03 3.04 13.54
C LEU A 138 13.41 1.62 13.11
N CYS A 139 14.27 1.46 12.10
CA CYS A 139 14.81 0.16 11.72
C CYS A 139 15.70 -0.42 12.82
N HIS A 140 16.58 0.40 13.41
CA HIS A 140 17.39 -0.01 14.55
C HIS A 140 16.54 -0.46 15.73
N TYR A 141 15.53 0.32 16.08
CA TYR A 141 14.57 -0.07 17.11
C TYR A 141 13.93 -1.43 16.79
N TYR A 142 13.29 -1.56 15.62
CA TYR A 142 12.47 -2.73 15.30
C TYR A 142 13.28 -4.02 15.17
N PHE A 143 14.43 -3.97 14.49
CA PHE A 143 15.18 -5.17 14.13
C PHE A 143 16.33 -5.50 15.09
N HIS A 144 16.84 -4.51 15.84
CA HIS A 144 18.02 -4.72 16.70
C HIS A 144 17.70 -4.58 18.18
N ILE A 145 16.75 -3.73 18.56
CA ILE A 145 16.50 -3.42 19.99
C ILE A 145 15.28 -4.18 20.52
N ARG A 146 14.14 -4.15 19.81
CA ARG A 146 12.82 -4.59 20.31
C ARG A 146 12.82 -5.96 21.00
N ASN A 147 13.57 -6.93 20.47
CA ASN A 147 13.56 -8.31 20.96
C ASN A 147 14.69 -8.62 21.97
N ASN A 148 15.37 -7.61 22.53
CA ASN A 148 16.45 -7.66 23.54
C ASN A 148 17.70 -8.50 23.23
N SER A 149 17.64 -9.47 22.31
CA SER A 149 18.75 -10.38 21.99
C SER A 149 19.94 -9.70 21.32
N LYS A 150 19.72 -8.55 20.66
CA LYS A 150 20.75 -7.73 20.01
C LYS A 150 20.91 -6.35 20.65
N ALA A 151 20.07 -6.00 21.63
CA ALA A 151 20.03 -4.65 22.22
C ALA A 151 21.33 -4.30 22.96
N LEU A 152 21.90 -5.25 23.72
CA LEU A 152 23.16 -5.07 24.45
C LEU A 152 24.35 -4.84 23.51
N ILE A 153 24.42 -5.63 22.42
CA ILE A 153 25.47 -5.51 21.41
C ILE A 153 25.33 -4.18 20.66
N PHE A 154 24.13 -3.85 20.20
CA PHE A 154 23.87 -2.61 19.47
C PHE A 154 24.16 -1.37 20.33
N THR A 155 23.76 -1.37 21.60
CA THR A 155 24.02 -0.23 22.53
C THR A 155 25.51 -0.05 22.80
N SER A 156 26.27 -1.14 22.95
CA SER A 156 27.73 -1.09 23.14
C SER A 156 28.49 -0.57 21.91
N LEU A 157 27.94 -0.78 20.71
CA LEU A 157 28.55 -0.29 19.46
C LEU A 157 28.17 1.16 19.17
N ASN A 158 26.98 1.61 19.59
CA ASN A 158 26.54 3.00 19.45
C ASN A 158 27.34 3.98 20.32
N SER A 159 27.91 3.53 21.44
CA SER A 159 28.85 4.37 22.21
C SER A 159 30.13 4.70 21.41
N GLU A 160 30.58 3.81 20.53
CA GLU A 160 31.74 4.07 19.67
C GLU A 160 31.42 5.06 18.54
N GLN A 161 30.16 5.11 18.11
CA GLN A 161 29.63 6.13 17.18
C GLN A 161 29.73 7.54 17.77
N LEU A 162 29.45 7.70 19.08
CA LEU A 162 29.61 8.98 19.79
C LEU A 162 31.09 9.43 19.81
N GLU A 163 32.02 8.46 19.86
CA GLU A 163 33.47 8.69 19.76
C GLU A 163 33.98 8.84 18.30
N GLY A 164 33.10 8.78 17.30
CA GLY A 164 33.41 9.00 15.89
C GLY A 164 34.04 7.80 15.16
N LYS A 165 33.95 6.59 15.72
CA LYS A 165 34.46 5.35 15.09
C LYS A 165 33.31 4.37 14.86
N TYR A 166 33.15 3.95 13.61
CA TYR A 166 32.33 2.77 13.30
C TYR A 166 33.23 1.55 13.40
N SER A 167 33.00 0.67 14.38
CA SER A 167 33.65 -0.65 14.39
C SER A 167 33.16 -1.49 13.21
N ASP A 168 34.00 -2.45 12.79
CA ASP A 168 33.65 -3.34 11.68
C ASP A 168 32.38 -4.18 11.97
N GLU A 169 32.08 -4.38 13.25
CA GLU A 169 30.91 -5.10 13.75
C GLU A 169 29.61 -4.30 13.64
N LEU A 170 29.67 -2.96 13.62
CA LEU A 170 28.49 -2.09 13.49
C LEU A 170 28.02 -1.93 12.03
N ILE A 171 28.94 -2.09 11.07
CA ILE A 171 28.69 -1.90 9.64
C ILE A 171 27.50 -2.74 9.12
N PRO A 172 27.32 -4.02 9.47
CA PRO A 172 26.19 -4.81 9.00
C PRO A 172 24.83 -4.24 9.47
N PHE A 173 24.75 -3.77 10.72
CA PHE A 173 23.54 -3.17 11.28
C PHE A 173 23.19 -1.86 10.58
N GLU A 174 24.19 -1.02 10.31
CA GLU A 174 24.04 0.23 9.56
C GLU A 174 23.63 -0.01 8.12
N ASN A 175 24.22 -1.00 7.44
CA ASN A 175 23.84 -1.37 6.08
C ASN A 175 22.40 -1.89 6.04
N GLU A 176 22.00 -2.72 7.01
CA GLU A 176 20.64 -3.22 7.16
C GLU A 176 19.64 -2.07 7.34
N ALA A 177 19.88 -1.17 8.30
CA ALA A 177 19.03 -0.02 8.56
C ALA A 177 18.96 0.96 7.37
N ASN A 178 20.06 1.22 6.68
CA ASN A 178 20.10 2.09 5.51
C ASN A 178 19.30 1.53 4.32
N ILE A 179 19.36 0.21 4.09
CA ILE A 179 18.60 -0.43 3.01
C ILE A 179 17.13 -0.51 3.36
N ILE A 180 16.79 -0.99 4.56
CA ILE A 180 15.39 -1.11 4.99
C ILE A 180 14.76 0.28 5.06
N GLY A 181 15.41 1.27 5.68
CA GLY A 181 14.92 2.65 5.75
C GLY A 181 14.66 3.26 4.37
N SER A 182 15.51 2.97 3.36
CA SER A 182 15.30 3.39 1.97
C SER A 182 14.06 2.73 1.33
N ILE A 183 13.80 1.45 1.65
CA ILE A 183 12.62 0.72 1.18
C ILE A 183 11.35 1.20 1.91
N LEU A 184 11.41 1.48 3.21
CA LEU A 184 10.28 2.07 3.95
C LEU A 184 9.93 3.47 3.44
N PHE A 185 10.93 4.27 3.06
CA PHE A 185 10.70 5.60 2.49
C PHE A 185 10.07 5.53 1.08
N CYS A 186 10.47 4.54 0.28
CA CYS A 186 9.90 4.29 -1.03
C CYS A 186 9.75 2.77 -1.27
N PRO A 187 8.57 2.21 -0.92
CA PRO A 187 8.28 0.79 -1.12
C PRO A 187 8.49 0.34 -2.57
N THR A 188 8.79 -0.93 -2.77
CA THR A 188 9.13 -1.45 -4.10
C THR A 188 7.96 -1.31 -5.07
N GLU A 189 6.75 -1.55 -4.59
CA GLU A 189 5.48 -1.40 -5.30
C GLU A 189 5.27 0.05 -5.74
N LYS A 190 5.57 1.01 -4.84
CA LYS A 190 5.52 2.45 -5.15
C LYS A 190 6.56 2.85 -6.20
N LEU A 191 7.78 2.34 -6.09
CA LEU A 191 8.83 2.60 -7.08
C LEU A 191 8.46 2.02 -8.46
N GLU A 192 7.95 0.80 -8.49
CA GLU A 192 7.49 0.12 -9.71
C GLU A 192 6.32 0.86 -10.36
N HIS A 193 5.38 1.38 -9.56
CA HIS A 193 4.31 2.25 -10.05
C HIS A 193 4.86 3.46 -10.80
N MET A 194 5.75 4.23 -10.16
CA MET A 194 6.32 5.43 -10.76
C MET A 194 7.07 5.12 -12.06
N LEU A 195 7.83 4.01 -12.08
CA LEU A 195 8.56 3.57 -13.28
C LEU A 195 7.61 3.17 -14.41
N LEU A 196 6.56 2.40 -14.12
CA LEU A 196 5.58 1.96 -15.12
C LEU A 196 4.73 3.10 -15.66
N CYS A 197 4.43 4.09 -14.82
CA CYS A 197 3.77 5.34 -15.21
C CYS A 197 4.72 6.37 -15.83
N SER A 198 5.98 6.02 -16.07
CA SER A 198 6.99 6.88 -16.71
C SER A 198 7.20 8.22 -16.01
N TYR A 199 7.12 8.26 -14.67
CA TYR A 199 7.42 9.45 -13.89
C TYR A 199 8.85 9.90 -14.17
N ASN A 200 9.06 11.17 -14.51
CA ASN A 200 10.41 11.71 -14.62
C ASN A 200 11.08 11.77 -13.23
N PHE A 201 12.41 11.87 -13.21
CA PHE A 201 13.18 11.82 -11.98
C PHE A 201 12.77 12.86 -10.92
N LYS A 202 12.40 14.08 -11.35
CA LYS A 202 12.00 15.16 -10.44
C LYS A 202 10.64 14.87 -9.83
N ASP A 203 9.71 14.34 -10.61
CA ASP A 203 8.38 13.96 -10.12
C ASP A 203 8.47 12.78 -9.15
N MET A 204 9.37 11.81 -9.40
CA MET A 204 9.65 10.76 -8.42
C MET A 204 10.11 11.33 -7.08
N CYS A 205 11.05 12.30 -7.09
CA CYS A 205 11.55 12.93 -5.87
C CYS A 205 10.48 13.76 -5.16
N ARG A 206 9.62 14.48 -5.91
CA ARG A 206 8.51 15.26 -5.34
C ARG A 206 7.45 14.35 -4.73
N TYR A 207 7.07 13.29 -5.43
CA TYR A 207 6.05 12.35 -5.00
C TYR A 207 6.45 11.61 -3.72
N THR A 208 7.72 11.23 -3.59
CA THR A 208 8.20 10.51 -2.39
C THR A 208 8.79 11.43 -1.31
N GLN A 209 9.06 12.70 -1.62
CA GLN A 209 9.85 13.62 -0.78
C GLN A 209 11.30 13.17 -0.51
N MET A 210 11.83 12.24 -1.30
CA MET A 210 13.24 11.84 -1.19
C MET A 210 14.17 12.91 -1.79
N SER A 211 15.41 12.98 -1.27
CA SER A 211 16.47 13.75 -1.94
C SER A 211 16.85 13.08 -3.26
N GLU A 212 17.46 13.83 -4.17
CA GLU A 212 17.94 13.26 -5.44
C GLU A 212 18.96 12.14 -5.24
N SER A 213 19.85 12.29 -4.25
CA SER A 213 20.84 11.25 -3.93
C SER A 213 20.17 9.99 -3.40
N ALA A 214 19.16 10.14 -2.54
CA ALA A 214 18.41 9.00 -2.00
C ALA A 214 17.60 8.29 -3.09
N MET A 215 16.91 9.04 -3.97
CA MET A 215 16.18 8.46 -5.11
C MET A 215 17.12 7.79 -6.13
N HIS A 216 18.29 8.38 -6.39
CA HIS A 216 19.33 7.77 -7.22
C HIS A 216 19.73 6.40 -6.67
N ASN A 217 20.06 6.32 -5.38
CA ASN A 217 20.48 5.07 -4.75
C ASN A 217 19.35 4.05 -4.71
N ARG A 218 18.11 4.49 -4.43
CA ARG A 218 16.92 3.62 -4.44
C ARG A 218 16.69 2.97 -5.80
N LEU A 219 16.81 3.75 -6.89
CA LEU A 219 16.73 3.25 -8.27
C LEU A 219 17.90 2.33 -8.61
N LEU A 220 19.13 2.71 -8.26
CA LEU A 220 20.33 1.91 -8.52
C LEU A 220 20.22 0.53 -7.88
N ASN A 221 19.82 0.49 -6.61
CA ASN A 221 19.60 -0.75 -5.87
C ASN A 221 18.49 -1.59 -6.48
N TYR A 222 17.37 -0.97 -6.87
CA TYR A 222 16.28 -1.65 -7.54
C TYR A 222 16.74 -2.31 -8.85
N PHE A 223 17.40 -1.57 -9.73
CA PHE A 223 17.87 -2.11 -11.00
C PHE A 223 18.94 -3.19 -10.83
N LYS A 224 19.87 -3.00 -9.90
CA LYS A 224 20.97 -3.94 -9.67
C LYS A 224 20.49 -5.23 -8.99
N HIS A 225 19.74 -5.10 -7.90
CA HIS A 225 19.43 -6.23 -7.03
C HIS A 225 18.09 -6.89 -7.35
N ILE A 226 17.08 -6.10 -7.71
CA ILE A 226 15.71 -6.60 -7.97
C ILE A 226 15.52 -6.95 -9.46
N LEU A 227 16.03 -6.13 -10.39
CA LEU A 227 16.02 -6.46 -11.82
C LEU A 227 17.29 -7.19 -12.30
N HIS A 228 18.20 -7.54 -11.37
CA HIS A 228 19.41 -8.30 -11.61
C HIS A 228 20.30 -7.74 -12.74
N LEU A 229 20.36 -6.42 -12.88
CA LEU A 229 21.28 -5.78 -13.82
C LEU A 229 22.69 -5.72 -13.22
N ASN A 230 23.71 -5.86 -14.07
CA ASN A 230 25.06 -5.52 -13.65
C ASN A 230 25.16 -4.01 -13.31
N ASN A 231 26.17 -3.64 -12.54
CA ASN A 231 26.31 -2.29 -12.00
C ASN A 231 26.34 -1.20 -13.09
N GLN A 232 27.01 -1.47 -14.21
CA GLN A 232 27.11 -0.52 -15.33
C GLN A 232 25.76 -0.28 -15.99
N ASN A 233 24.99 -1.34 -16.25
CA ASN A 233 23.66 -1.25 -16.84
C ASN A 233 22.67 -0.60 -15.88
N ALA A 234 22.73 -0.94 -14.59
CA ALA A 234 21.91 -0.31 -13.56
C ALA A 234 22.17 1.19 -13.49
N LEU A 235 23.43 1.61 -13.41
CA LEU A 235 23.81 3.03 -13.39
C LEU A 235 23.37 3.75 -14.68
N ASN A 236 23.55 3.13 -15.85
CA ASN A 236 23.09 3.69 -17.12
C ASN A 236 21.57 3.95 -17.09
N PHE A 237 20.77 3.01 -16.58
CA PHE A 237 19.32 3.20 -16.45
C PHE A 237 18.98 4.40 -15.55
N VAL A 238 19.63 4.52 -14.38
CA VAL A 238 19.44 5.67 -13.47
C VAL A 238 19.80 6.99 -14.14
N LEU A 239 20.95 7.06 -14.82
CA LEU A 239 21.41 8.30 -15.47
C LEU A 239 20.48 8.72 -16.61
N LYS A 240 19.95 7.76 -17.39
CA LYS A 240 18.97 8.05 -18.45
C LYS A 240 17.67 8.63 -17.89
N ILE A 241 17.15 8.08 -16.78
CA ILE A 241 15.98 8.62 -16.09
C ILE A 241 16.27 10.04 -15.57
N ARG A 242 17.42 10.25 -14.91
CA ARG A 242 17.84 11.57 -14.41
C ARG A 242 17.95 12.63 -15.51
N ASN A 243 18.41 12.21 -16.69
CA ASN A 243 18.59 13.08 -17.85
C ASN A 243 17.31 13.21 -18.73
N GLY A 244 16.16 12.70 -18.26
CA GLY A 244 14.88 12.85 -18.97
C GLY A 244 14.74 12.03 -20.26
N GLN A 245 15.52 10.96 -20.43
CA GLN A 245 15.50 10.13 -21.64
C GLN A 245 14.33 9.14 -21.64
N SER A 246 13.16 9.58 -22.11
CA SER A 246 11.89 8.82 -22.09
C SER A 246 11.96 7.44 -22.77
N GLN A 247 12.85 7.23 -23.73
CA GLN A 247 13.05 5.94 -24.39
C GLN A 247 13.51 4.82 -23.45
N ILE A 248 14.02 5.13 -22.24
CA ILE A 248 14.46 4.11 -21.28
C ILE A 248 13.30 3.36 -20.62
N TYR A 249 12.09 3.94 -20.59
CA TYR A 249 10.94 3.32 -19.93
C TYR A 249 10.43 2.07 -20.65
N GLY A 250 10.56 1.97 -21.97
CA GLY A 250 10.22 0.75 -22.70
C GLY A 250 11.00 -0.49 -22.19
N PRO A 251 12.33 -0.46 -22.20
CA PRO A 251 13.17 -1.51 -21.61
C PRO A 251 12.92 -1.77 -20.13
N ILE A 252 12.67 -0.72 -19.32
CA ILE A 252 12.34 -0.86 -17.91
C ILE A 252 11.02 -1.63 -17.75
N ASN A 253 9.96 -1.16 -18.41
CA ASN A 253 8.62 -1.74 -18.32
C ASN A 253 8.62 -3.22 -18.74
N TYR A 254 9.37 -3.57 -19.78
CA TYR A 254 9.57 -4.96 -20.18
C TYR A 254 10.18 -5.81 -19.06
N LYS A 255 11.24 -5.32 -18.40
CA LYS A 255 11.92 -6.04 -17.32
C LYS A 255 11.06 -6.17 -16.07
N ILE A 256 10.35 -5.11 -15.68
CA ILE A 256 9.41 -5.15 -14.55
C ILE A 256 8.30 -6.16 -14.84
N SER A 257 7.71 -6.11 -16.03
CA SER A 257 6.66 -7.06 -16.44
C SER A 257 7.15 -8.51 -16.42
N ALA A 258 8.36 -8.77 -16.92
CA ALA A 258 8.95 -10.11 -16.89
C ALA A 258 9.24 -10.62 -15.46
N LYS A 259 9.72 -9.74 -14.55
CA LYS A 259 9.89 -10.05 -13.12
C LYS A 259 8.55 -10.47 -12.52
N LEU A 260 7.51 -9.67 -12.71
CA LEU A 260 6.19 -9.90 -12.12
C LEU A 260 5.58 -11.20 -12.63
N GLN A 261 5.68 -11.49 -13.94
CA GLN A 261 5.24 -12.77 -14.50
C GLN A 261 5.98 -13.98 -13.92
N ASN A 262 7.29 -13.85 -13.65
CA ASN A 262 8.08 -14.94 -13.05
C ASN A 262 7.75 -15.14 -11.58
N GLN A 263 7.47 -14.07 -10.83
CA GLN A 263 6.99 -14.15 -9.45
C GLN A 263 5.61 -14.82 -9.41
N GLU A 264 4.71 -14.50 -10.33
CA GLU A 264 3.41 -15.17 -10.45
C GLU A 264 3.55 -16.67 -10.74
N LYS A 265 4.48 -17.07 -11.62
CA LYS A 265 4.76 -18.50 -11.91
C LYS A 265 5.39 -19.25 -10.73
N ALA A 266 6.17 -18.57 -9.89
CA ALA A 266 6.70 -19.15 -8.66
C ALA A 266 5.60 -19.28 -7.58
N SER A 267 4.72 -18.28 -7.49
CA SER A 267 3.57 -18.25 -6.59
C SER A 267 2.39 -19.10 -7.06
N THR A 268 2.37 -19.58 -8.31
CA THR A 268 1.35 -20.56 -8.75
C THR A 268 1.45 -21.92 -8.05
N ASN A 269 2.47 -22.15 -7.22
CA ASN A 269 2.50 -23.27 -6.26
C ASN A 269 1.98 -22.92 -4.85
N LEU A 270 1.60 -21.66 -4.58
CA LEU A 270 1.06 -21.20 -3.29
C LEU A 270 0.04 -20.04 -3.48
N TYR A 271 -1.24 -20.41 -3.50
CA TYR A 271 -2.51 -19.65 -3.42
C TYR A 271 -2.55 -18.10 -3.28
N SER A 272 -3.56 -17.50 -3.97
CA SER A 272 -4.13 -16.12 -3.91
C SER A 272 -3.50 -15.05 -4.84
N THR A 273 -4.18 -13.99 -5.33
CA THR A 273 -5.40 -13.81 -6.18
C THR A 273 -5.45 -12.32 -6.54
N ASN A 274 -5.26 -11.93 -7.81
CA ASN A 274 -5.47 -10.54 -8.25
C ASN A 274 -6.26 -10.43 -9.58
N ILE A 275 -7.12 -11.41 -9.86
CA ILE A 275 -7.88 -11.47 -11.11
C ILE A 275 -8.97 -10.38 -11.10
N ILE A 276 -9.06 -9.56 -12.15
CA ILE A 276 -10.15 -8.59 -12.39
C ILE A 276 -10.83 -8.95 -13.73
N CYS A 277 -12.16 -8.89 -13.80
CA CYS A 277 -12.88 -9.08 -15.06
C CYS A 277 -12.64 -7.90 -16.02
N GLU A 278 -12.27 -8.16 -17.28
CA GLU A 278 -12.04 -7.08 -18.25
C GLU A 278 -13.32 -6.37 -18.73
N ILE A 279 -14.46 -7.02 -18.57
CA ILE A 279 -15.76 -6.52 -19.07
C ILE A 279 -16.43 -5.63 -18.03
N CYS A 280 -16.57 -6.14 -16.81
CA CYS A 280 -17.29 -5.44 -15.75
C CYS A 280 -16.37 -4.89 -14.66
N HIS A 281 -15.06 -5.12 -14.75
CA HIS A 281 -14.05 -4.68 -13.78
C HIS A 281 -14.27 -5.13 -12.32
N PHE A 282 -15.06 -6.20 -12.12
CA PHE A 282 -15.24 -6.83 -10.83
C PHE A 282 -14.01 -7.67 -10.44
N LYS A 283 -13.62 -7.59 -9.17
CA LYS A 283 -12.60 -8.44 -8.55
C LYS A 283 -13.28 -9.57 -7.76
N PRO A 284 -13.30 -10.82 -8.25
CA PRO A 284 -13.87 -11.95 -7.52
C PRO A 284 -13.08 -12.27 -6.24
N ASN A 285 -13.82 -12.59 -5.18
CA ASN A 285 -13.28 -13.02 -3.88
C ASN A 285 -13.04 -14.54 -3.84
N GLU A 286 -13.65 -15.32 -4.73
CA GLU A 286 -13.59 -16.78 -4.74
C GLU A 286 -12.59 -17.35 -5.76
N ILE A 287 -11.78 -18.30 -5.28
CA ILE A 287 -10.82 -19.07 -6.09
C ILE A 287 -11.58 -20.16 -6.86
N GLY A 288 -11.34 -20.29 -8.17
CA GLY A 288 -11.87 -21.39 -8.98
C GLY A 288 -13.10 -21.10 -9.84
N SER A 289 -13.67 -19.89 -9.79
CA SER A 289 -14.78 -19.47 -10.66
C SER A 289 -14.41 -19.61 -12.15
N LYS A 290 -15.26 -20.29 -12.94
CA LYS A 290 -15.13 -20.47 -14.41
C LYS A 290 -15.69 -19.29 -15.19
N PHE A 291 -16.64 -18.56 -14.59
CA PHE A 291 -17.31 -17.41 -15.16
C PHE A 291 -17.25 -16.23 -14.18
N CYS A 292 -17.30 -15.01 -14.71
CA CYS A 292 -17.43 -13.82 -13.87
C CYS A 292 -18.82 -13.79 -13.22
N PRO A 293 -18.93 -13.64 -11.87
CA PRO A 293 -20.21 -13.62 -11.19
C PRO A 293 -21.06 -12.38 -11.46
N ILE A 294 -20.49 -11.35 -12.10
CA ILE A 294 -21.18 -10.09 -12.39
C ILE A 294 -21.66 -10.00 -13.84
N CYS A 295 -20.90 -10.51 -14.81
CA CYS A 295 -21.24 -10.39 -16.24
C CYS A 295 -21.23 -11.71 -17.04
N ALA A 296 -21.11 -12.86 -16.36
CA ALA A 296 -21.06 -14.19 -16.98
C ALA A 296 -19.92 -14.43 -17.99
N SER A 297 -18.97 -13.51 -18.17
CA SER A 297 -17.86 -13.71 -19.10
C SER A 297 -17.03 -14.94 -18.71
N LYS A 298 -16.73 -15.83 -19.66
CA LYS A 298 -15.78 -16.93 -19.45
C LYS A 298 -14.43 -16.35 -18.99
N LYS A 299 -13.73 -17.08 -18.12
CA LYS A 299 -12.43 -16.69 -17.51
C LYS A 299 -11.24 -16.62 -18.48
N THR A 300 -11.44 -16.12 -19.70
CA THR A 300 -10.43 -15.98 -20.74
C THR A 300 -10.35 -14.54 -21.16
N LYS A 301 -9.65 -13.75 -20.34
CA LYS A 301 -9.16 -12.40 -20.63
C LYS A 301 -8.39 -11.94 -19.38
N LEU A 302 -7.08 -12.15 -19.46
CA LEU A 302 -6.11 -12.03 -18.36
C LEU A 302 -5.50 -10.62 -18.39
N TYR A 303 -5.95 -9.75 -17.49
CA TYR A 303 -5.09 -8.68 -16.97
C TYR A 303 -4.60 -9.11 -15.60
N ASN A 304 -3.29 -9.16 -15.42
CA ASN A 304 -2.69 -9.17 -14.10
C ASN A 304 -1.43 -8.29 -14.12
N THR A 305 -1.21 -7.64 -12.97
CA THR A 305 -0.12 -6.73 -12.55
C THR A 305 -0.04 -5.29 -13.06
N LEU A 306 -0.50 -4.92 -14.26
CA LEU A 306 -0.50 -3.49 -14.66
C LEU A 306 -1.57 -2.63 -13.95
N SER A 307 -2.68 -3.23 -13.51
CA SER A 307 -3.80 -2.54 -12.85
C SER A 307 -3.67 -2.47 -11.32
N TYR A 308 -2.74 -3.22 -10.71
CA TYR A 308 -2.43 -3.05 -9.29
C TYR A 308 -1.78 -1.68 -9.04
N LEU A 309 -1.07 -1.18 -10.06
CA LEU A 309 -0.39 0.11 -10.04
C LEU A 309 -1.27 1.19 -10.69
N LYS A 310 -2.14 0.86 -11.66
CA LYS A 310 -3.20 1.77 -12.12
C LYS A 310 -4.49 1.50 -11.34
N LYS A 311 -4.67 2.14 -10.18
CA LYS A 311 -5.91 2.14 -9.37
C LYS A 311 -7.21 2.50 -10.11
N GLU A 312 -7.12 2.86 -11.38
CA GLU A 312 -8.27 3.10 -12.22
C GLU A 312 -8.79 1.77 -12.77
N LYS A 313 -9.83 1.21 -12.11
CA LYS A 313 -11.04 0.62 -12.73
C LYS A 313 -11.75 -0.44 -11.90
N VAL A 314 -11.32 -0.84 -10.69
CA VAL A 314 -12.07 -1.85 -9.92
C VAL A 314 -13.47 -1.33 -9.58
N MET A 315 -14.49 -2.05 -10.05
CA MET A 315 -15.88 -1.66 -9.90
C MET A 315 -16.53 -2.39 -8.71
N LYS A 316 -17.19 -1.61 -7.84
CA LYS A 316 -17.95 -2.11 -6.68
C LYS A 316 -19.43 -2.10 -7.04
N TYR A 317 -20.00 -3.28 -7.24
CA TYR A 317 -21.42 -3.45 -7.56
C TYR A 317 -22.29 -3.52 -6.31
N SER A 318 -23.59 -3.24 -6.47
CA SER A 318 -24.58 -3.44 -5.42
C SER A 318 -24.64 -4.91 -4.97
N ILE A 319 -24.92 -5.08 -3.67
CA ILE A 319 -24.99 -6.36 -2.97
C ILE A 319 -26.20 -6.37 -2.02
N VAL A 320 -26.94 -7.48 -1.98
CA VAL A 320 -27.90 -7.77 -0.92
C VAL A 320 -27.13 -8.40 0.24
N LYS A 321 -27.17 -7.79 1.42
CA LYS A 321 -26.44 -8.31 2.58
C LYS A 321 -27.10 -9.58 3.10
N THR A 322 -26.31 -10.63 3.28
CA THR A 322 -26.77 -11.93 3.78
C THR A 322 -25.99 -12.34 5.04
N ASN A 323 -26.56 -13.26 5.81
CA ASN A 323 -25.88 -13.92 6.92
C ASN A 323 -24.97 -15.07 6.41
N SER A 324 -24.36 -15.82 7.34
CA SER A 324 -23.48 -16.94 7.01
C SER A 324 -24.15 -18.12 6.31
N GLN A 325 -25.48 -18.22 6.35
CA GLN A 325 -26.26 -19.26 5.67
C GLN A 325 -26.79 -18.80 4.30
N GLY A 326 -26.53 -17.54 3.90
CA GLY A 326 -27.01 -16.98 2.62
C GLY A 326 -28.39 -16.32 2.70
N THR A 327 -29.01 -16.26 3.88
CA THR A 327 -30.30 -15.60 4.10
C THR A 327 -30.10 -14.08 4.17
N PRO A 328 -30.90 -13.26 3.46
CA PRO A 328 -30.84 -11.79 3.57
C PRO A 328 -31.08 -11.33 5.01
N LEU A 329 -30.36 -10.28 5.44
CA LEU A 329 -30.58 -9.66 6.76
C LEU A 329 -31.96 -8.99 6.85
N ASP A 330 -32.42 -8.45 5.73
CA ASP A 330 -33.73 -7.85 5.53
C ASP A 330 -34.25 -8.21 4.13
N CYS A 331 -35.57 -8.32 3.97
CA CYS A 331 -36.16 -8.67 2.69
C CYS A 331 -35.97 -7.51 1.69
N PRO A 332 -35.25 -7.70 0.58
CA PRO A 332 -34.93 -6.60 -0.34
C PRO A 332 -36.14 -6.05 -1.11
N LYS A 333 -37.32 -6.68 -0.99
CA LYS A 333 -38.58 -6.21 -1.59
C LYS A 333 -39.50 -5.46 -0.63
N CYS A 334 -39.58 -5.88 0.65
CA CYS A 334 -40.53 -5.31 1.61
C CYS A 334 -39.92 -4.80 2.92
N GLY A 335 -38.62 -5.00 3.14
CA GLY A 335 -37.86 -4.48 4.28
C GLY A 335 -38.08 -5.19 5.61
N THR A 336 -38.80 -6.31 5.65
CA THR A 336 -38.93 -7.11 6.89
C THR A 336 -37.63 -7.83 7.22
N ASP A 337 -37.25 -7.80 8.50
CA ASP A 337 -36.10 -8.49 9.11
C ASP A 337 -36.47 -9.87 9.68
N ASN A 338 -37.77 -10.22 9.70
CA ASN A 338 -38.27 -11.51 10.15
C ASN A 338 -38.07 -12.61 9.08
N LEU A 339 -36.82 -12.92 8.77
CA LEU A 339 -36.42 -13.98 7.86
C LEU A 339 -35.67 -15.07 8.63
N GLU A 340 -36.12 -16.32 8.50
CA GLU A 340 -35.44 -17.49 9.06
C GLU A 340 -34.68 -18.25 7.97
N ASP A 341 -33.59 -18.94 8.33
CA ASP A 341 -32.73 -19.66 7.38
C ASP A 341 -33.43 -20.82 6.65
N ASN A 342 -34.49 -21.36 7.26
CA ASN A 342 -35.32 -22.42 6.68
C ASN A 342 -36.38 -21.88 5.69
N PHE A 343 -36.57 -20.57 5.58
CA PHE A 343 -37.54 -19.99 4.66
C PHE A 343 -36.98 -19.96 3.24
N ASN A 344 -37.75 -20.46 2.28
CA ASN A 344 -37.46 -20.27 0.86
C ASN A 344 -38.01 -18.94 0.34
N TYR A 345 -39.10 -18.46 0.95
CA TYR A 345 -39.82 -17.27 0.54
C TYR A 345 -40.03 -16.33 1.72
N CYS A 346 -40.01 -15.03 1.45
CA CYS A 346 -40.40 -14.03 2.42
C CYS A 346 -41.88 -14.23 2.81
N PRO A 347 -42.21 -14.39 4.09
CA PRO A 347 -43.57 -14.67 4.54
C PRO A 347 -44.55 -13.53 4.26
N TYR A 348 -44.06 -12.31 4.00
CA TYR A 348 -44.89 -11.12 3.79
C TYR A 348 -45.12 -10.75 2.32
N CYS A 349 -44.16 -11.04 1.43
CA CYS A 349 -44.24 -10.59 0.04
C CYS A 349 -43.97 -11.69 -1.00
N ALA A 350 -43.82 -12.94 -0.53
CA ALA A 350 -43.56 -14.14 -1.33
C ALA A 350 -42.32 -14.05 -2.25
N LEU A 351 -41.38 -13.17 -1.93
CA LEU A 351 -40.10 -13.09 -2.64
C LEU A 351 -39.25 -14.33 -2.33
N PHE A 352 -38.63 -14.96 -3.33
CA PHE A 352 -37.65 -16.02 -3.09
C PHE A 352 -36.35 -15.40 -2.54
N ILE A 353 -35.93 -15.77 -1.33
CA ILE A 353 -34.96 -14.99 -0.55
C ILE A 353 -33.51 -15.42 -0.72
N HIS A 354 -33.24 -16.60 -1.27
CA HIS A 354 -31.87 -17.11 -1.43
C HIS A 354 -31.30 -16.79 -2.81
N ASN A 355 -30.03 -16.37 -2.88
CA ASN A 355 -29.37 -16.19 -4.16
C ASN A 355 -28.85 -17.54 -4.68
N MET A 356 -29.45 -18.06 -5.75
CA MET A 356 -29.11 -19.37 -6.29
C MET A 356 -29.04 -19.33 -7.82
N CYS A 357 -28.22 -20.22 -8.39
CA CYS A 357 -28.18 -20.44 -9.83
C CYS A 357 -29.52 -21.00 -10.33
N LEU A 358 -30.07 -20.48 -11.43
CA LEU A 358 -31.33 -20.97 -12.02
C LEU A 358 -31.15 -22.01 -13.13
N GLY A 359 -29.92 -22.35 -13.49
CA GLY A 359 -29.62 -23.33 -14.54
C GLY A 359 -29.79 -22.77 -15.95
N SER A 360 -29.69 -23.64 -16.97
CA SER A 360 -29.86 -23.25 -18.37
C SER A 360 -31.34 -23.02 -18.71
N ASN A 361 -31.62 -22.58 -19.93
CA ASN A 361 -32.99 -22.48 -20.43
C ASN A 361 -33.73 -23.83 -20.39
N ASP A 362 -33.03 -24.95 -20.47
CA ASP A 362 -33.64 -26.29 -20.38
C ASP A 362 -34.19 -26.58 -18.98
N ASN A 363 -33.60 -25.95 -17.95
CA ASN A 363 -34.11 -26.06 -16.58
C ASN A 363 -35.36 -25.21 -16.35
N ARG A 364 -35.61 -24.21 -17.21
CA ARG A 364 -36.62 -23.17 -17.00
C ARG A 364 -38.05 -23.65 -17.26
N PHE A 365 -38.24 -24.48 -18.27
CA PHE A 365 -39.56 -24.90 -18.71
C PHE A 365 -39.81 -26.38 -18.42
N ILE A 366 -41.08 -26.72 -18.21
CA ILE A 366 -41.56 -28.10 -18.17
C ILE A 366 -42.67 -28.25 -19.22
N GLU A 367 -42.64 -29.34 -19.97
CA GLU A 367 -43.70 -29.67 -20.92
C GLU A 367 -44.91 -30.17 -20.12
N THR A 368 -46.04 -29.47 -20.24
CA THR A 368 -47.25 -29.74 -19.46
C THR A 368 -48.31 -30.50 -20.25
N SER A 369 -48.13 -30.64 -21.56
CA SER A 369 -49.03 -31.41 -22.43
C SER A 369 -48.25 -32.16 -23.51
N ASN A 370 -48.81 -33.29 -23.97
CA ASN A 370 -48.26 -34.05 -25.10
C ASN A 370 -48.36 -33.30 -26.45
N PHE A 371 -48.85 -32.05 -26.45
CA PHE A 371 -49.02 -31.20 -27.63
C PHE A 371 -47.96 -30.08 -27.70
N GLY A 372 -46.96 -30.11 -26.81
CA GLY A 372 -45.86 -29.13 -26.80
C GLY A 372 -46.16 -27.85 -26.03
N ASP A 373 -47.09 -27.87 -25.08
CA ASP A 373 -47.30 -26.74 -24.16
C ASP A 373 -46.21 -26.75 -23.09
N TYR A 374 -45.66 -25.57 -22.78
CA TYR A 374 -44.61 -25.39 -21.79
C TYR A 374 -45.02 -24.36 -20.74
N GLU A 375 -44.78 -24.68 -19.47
CA GLU A 375 -44.91 -23.74 -18.34
C GLU A 375 -43.55 -23.44 -17.73
N GLU A 376 -43.35 -22.20 -17.28
CA GLU A 376 -42.14 -21.82 -16.56
C GLU A 376 -42.19 -22.36 -15.12
N LYS A 377 -41.17 -23.11 -14.73
CA LYS A 377 -41.04 -23.64 -13.36
C LYS A 377 -40.91 -22.50 -12.36
N SER A 378 -41.32 -22.73 -11.12
CA SER A 378 -41.06 -21.78 -10.03
C SER A 378 -39.56 -21.56 -9.85
N ILE A 379 -39.17 -20.39 -9.30
CA ILE A 379 -37.75 -20.08 -9.02
C ILE A 379 -37.10 -21.17 -8.15
N TYR A 380 -37.84 -21.71 -7.18
CA TYR A 380 -37.37 -22.78 -6.31
C TYR A 380 -37.08 -24.07 -7.08
N GLU A 381 -37.95 -24.48 -7.99
CA GLU A 381 -37.75 -25.68 -8.82
C GLU A 381 -36.59 -25.50 -9.81
N GLN A 382 -36.45 -24.30 -10.39
CA GLN A 382 -35.30 -23.97 -11.24
C GLN A 382 -33.99 -24.05 -10.45
N ALA A 383 -33.95 -23.44 -9.25
CA ALA A 383 -32.76 -23.44 -8.39
C ALA A 383 -32.39 -24.85 -7.91
N SER A 384 -33.38 -25.66 -7.52
CA SER A 384 -33.19 -27.03 -7.03
C SER A 384 -32.64 -27.98 -8.10
N SER A 385 -32.90 -27.69 -9.38
CA SER A 385 -32.43 -28.50 -10.52
C SER A 385 -31.14 -27.96 -11.16
N ALA A 386 -30.56 -26.89 -10.60
CA ALA A 386 -29.38 -26.21 -11.13
C ALA A 386 -28.09 -26.63 -10.39
N CYS A 387 -27.24 -25.66 -10.03
CA CYS A 387 -25.97 -25.93 -9.33
C CYS A 387 -26.13 -26.19 -7.82
N GLY A 388 -27.31 -25.93 -7.25
CA GLY A 388 -27.67 -26.33 -5.88
C GLY A 388 -27.00 -25.59 -4.72
N GLU A 389 -26.23 -24.53 -4.97
CA GLU A 389 -25.52 -23.77 -3.93
C GLU A 389 -26.05 -22.36 -3.74
N TYR A 390 -26.02 -21.89 -2.49
CA TYR A 390 -26.20 -20.48 -2.16
C TYR A 390 -24.99 -19.68 -2.62
N LEU A 391 -25.28 -18.59 -3.32
CA LEU A 391 -24.30 -17.68 -3.91
C LEU A 391 -24.23 -16.40 -3.09
N ASP A 392 -23.11 -15.70 -3.17
CA ASP A 392 -22.95 -14.37 -2.57
C ASP A 392 -24.05 -13.41 -3.02
N GLY A 393 -24.56 -12.57 -2.12
CA GLY A 393 -25.69 -11.68 -2.37
C GLY A 393 -25.44 -10.59 -3.43
N GLY A 394 -24.22 -10.44 -3.94
CA GLY A 394 -23.87 -9.55 -5.06
C GLY A 394 -23.78 -10.26 -6.41
N TYR A 395 -23.88 -11.60 -6.44
CA TYR A 395 -23.70 -12.37 -7.67
C TYR A 395 -24.96 -12.31 -8.55
N ARG A 396 -24.76 -11.89 -9.80
CA ARG A 396 -25.78 -11.81 -10.86
C ARG A 396 -25.79 -13.07 -11.71
N TYR A 397 -24.65 -13.75 -11.78
CA TYR A 397 -24.46 -14.99 -12.53
C TYR A 397 -23.69 -16.02 -11.70
N CYS A 398 -23.95 -17.29 -11.96
CA CYS A 398 -23.31 -18.42 -11.30
C CYS A 398 -21.84 -18.52 -11.71
N PRO A 399 -20.88 -18.48 -10.78
CA PRO A 399 -19.46 -18.59 -11.10
C PRO A 399 -19.07 -19.95 -11.74
N LYS A 400 -19.88 -20.99 -11.54
CA LYS A 400 -19.62 -22.36 -12.03
C LYS A 400 -20.07 -22.58 -13.47
N CYS A 401 -21.27 -22.12 -13.84
CA CYS A 401 -21.88 -22.40 -15.14
C CYS A 401 -22.21 -21.15 -15.98
N GLY A 402 -22.13 -19.94 -15.40
CA GLY A 402 -22.42 -18.68 -16.09
C GLY A 402 -23.90 -18.34 -16.23
N ASN A 403 -24.81 -19.19 -15.74
CA ASN A 403 -26.25 -18.93 -15.80
C ASN A 403 -26.69 -17.88 -14.78
N GLU A 404 -27.82 -17.25 -15.06
CA GLU A 404 -28.45 -16.22 -14.22
C GLU A 404 -28.80 -16.73 -12.81
N THR A 405 -28.74 -15.83 -11.83
CA THR A 405 -29.15 -16.10 -10.45
C THR A 405 -30.56 -15.60 -10.13
N SER A 406 -31.15 -16.13 -9.08
CA SER A 406 -32.47 -15.71 -8.58
C SER A 406 -32.53 -14.22 -8.24
N PHE A 407 -31.44 -13.61 -7.76
CA PHE A 407 -31.44 -12.18 -7.42
C PHE A 407 -31.45 -11.28 -8.66
N LEU A 408 -30.72 -11.66 -9.73
CA LEU A 408 -30.80 -10.94 -11.00
C LEU A 408 -32.19 -11.12 -11.63
N ARG A 409 -32.70 -12.36 -11.66
CA ARG A 409 -34.01 -12.68 -12.28
C ARG A 409 -35.18 -11.94 -11.61
N GLN A 410 -35.17 -11.87 -10.28
CA GLN A 410 -36.19 -11.16 -9.50
C GLN A 410 -35.97 -9.64 -9.46
N LYS A 411 -34.95 -9.12 -10.16
CA LYS A 411 -34.59 -7.70 -10.22
C LYS A 411 -34.26 -7.10 -8.85
N LEU A 412 -33.72 -7.91 -7.94
CA LEU A 412 -33.20 -7.45 -6.65
C LEU A 412 -31.83 -6.77 -6.81
N LEU A 413 -31.08 -7.20 -7.83
CA LEU A 413 -29.86 -6.56 -8.29
C LEU A 413 -30.11 -5.95 -9.67
N LYS A 414 -29.58 -4.75 -9.92
CA LYS A 414 -29.63 -4.16 -11.27
C LYS A 414 -28.66 -4.87 -12.20
N ASN A 415 -28.87 -4.73 -13.51
CA ASN A 415 -27.90 -5.20 -14.48
C ASN A 415 -26.55 -4.46 -14.27
N TRP A 416 -25.44 -5.19 -14.40
CA TRP A 416 -24.11 -4.62 -14.22
C TRP A 416 -23.82 -3.47 -15.21
N GLU A 417 -24.35 -3.54 -16.44
CA GLU A 417 -24.18 -2.48 -17.44
C GLU A 417 -24.86 -1.17 -17.00
N GLU A 418 -26.04 -1.27 -16.39
CA GLU A 418 -26.78 -0.13 -15.86
C GLU A 418 -26.05 0.52 -14.69
N GLU A 419 -25.51 -0.28 -13.77
CA GLU A 419 -24.74 0.23 -12.62
C GLU A 419 -23.41 0.85 -13.04
N LEU A 420 -22.71 0.23 -14.00
CA LEU A 420 -21.47 0.76 -14.53
C LEU A 420 -21.71 2.11 -15.22
N SER A 421 -22.73 2.19 -16.09
CA SER A 421 -23.08 3.41 -16.80
C SER A 421 -23.52 4.54 -15.86
N ALA A 422 -24.31 4.23 -14.83
CA ALA A 422 -24.76 5.21 -13.84
C ALA A 422 -23.59 5.81 -13.06
N LEU A 423 -22.59 5.00 -12.69
CA LEU A 423 -21.40 5.48 -12.02
C LEU A 423 -20.51 6.31 -12.94
N GLU A 424 -20.32 5.90 -14.19
CA GLU A 424 -19.57 6.67 -15.17
C GLU A 424 -20.21 8.04 -15.45
N ALA A 425 -21.54 8.11 -15.49
CA ALA A 425 -22.27 9.37 -15.58
C ALA A 425 -22.05 10.27 -14.35
N SER A 426 -22.15 9.69 -13.13
CA SER A 426 -21.95 10.44 -11.89
C SER A 426 -20.52 10.99 -11.73
N LYS A 427 -19.52 10.28 -12.26
CA LYS A 427 -18.13 10.74 -12.27
C LYS A 427 -17.95 11.94 -13.19
N LYS A 428 -18.51 11.89 -14.41
CA LYS A 428 -18.48 13.01 -15.35
C LYS A 428 -19.13 14.28 -14.79
N GLU A 429 -20.22 14.15 -14.05
CA GLU A 429 -20.86 15.30 -13.39
C GLU A 429 -20.00 15.90 -12.26
N LYS A 430 -19.31 15.07 -11.49
CA LYS A 430 -18.39 15.52 -10.44
C LYS A 430 -17.14 16.18 -11.00
N ASP A 431 -16.56 15.62 -12.06
CA ASP A 431 -15.38 16.19 -12.73
C ASP A 431 -15.70 17.55 -13.37
N LEU A 432 -16.96 17.81 -13.74
CA LEU A 432 -17.41 19.10 -14.26
C LEU A 432 -17.56 20.18 -13.16
N PHE A 433 -17.80 19.77 -11.90
CA PHE A 433 -17.95 20.67 -10.76
C PHE A 433 -16.62 21.07 -10.10
N VAL A 434 -15.51 20.40 -10.43
CA VAL A 434 -14.18 20.65 -9.84
C VAL A 434 -13.38 21.72 -10.62
N ILE A 435 -13.90 22.23 -11.74
CA ILE A 435 -13.19 23.17 -12.63
C ILE A 435 -13.45 24.66 -12.25
N GLU A 436 -14.13 24.97 -11.15
CA GLU A 436 -14.44 26.38 -10.76
C GLU A 436 -13.71 26.93 -9.52
N GLU A 437 -12.63 26.29 -9.05
CA GLU A 437 -11.73 26.91 -8.06
C GLU A 437 -10.28 26.98 -8.58
N ASP A 438 -10.06 27.86 -9.57
CA ASP A 438 -8.73 28.40 -9.86
C ASP A 438 -8.35 29.35 -8.72
N ILE A 439 -7.60 28.85 -7.74
CA ILE A 439 -6.87 29.69 -6.79
C ILE A 439 -5.63 30.22 -7.51
N ASP A 440 -5.69 31.49 -7.90
CA ASP A 440 -4.54 32.30 -8.30
C ASP A 440 -3.47 32.27 -7.20
N ILE A 441 -2.36 31.57 -7.45
CA ILE A 441 -1.16 31.66 -6.62
C ILE A 441 -0.21 32.66 -7.29
N PRO A 442 0.09 33.81 -6.66
CA PRO A 442 1.04 34.76 -7.22
C PRO A 442 2.44 34.16 -7.33
N ASN A 443 3.05 34.33 -8.50
CA ASN A 443 4.48 34.24 -8.71
C ASN A 443 5.17 35.32 -7.86
N GLU A 444 5.85 34.95 -6.78
CA GLU A 444 7.02 35.67 -6.27
C GLU A 444 7.72 34.86 -5.17
N ASP A 445 9.03 35.07 -5.06
CA ASP A 445 9.97 34.59 -4.03
C ASP A 445 10.68 33.24 -4.24
N LEU A 446 11.60 33.25 -5.21
CA LEU A 446 12.94 32.67 -5.01
C LEU A 446 13.79 33.66 -4.18
N PRO A 447 14.40 33.22 -3.08
CA PRO A 447 15.79 33.62 -2.84
C PRO A 447 16.68 32.47 -2.33
N PHE A 448 17.84 32.35 -3.00
CA PHE A 448 19.13 31.75 -2.64
C PHE A 448 19.22 30.25 -2.30
#